data_AF-A0A1D2VGK4-F1
#
_entry.id   AF-A0A1D2VGK4-F1
#
_cell.length_a   1.000
_cell.length_b   1.000
_cell.length_c   1.000
_cell.angle_alpha   90.00
_cell.angle_beta   90.00
_cell.angle_gamma   90.00
#
_symmetry.space_group_name_H-M   'P 1'
#
loop_
_entity.id
_entity.type
_entity.pdbx_description
1 polymer ?
#
loop_
_entity_poly.entity_id
_entity_poly.type
_entity_poly.pdbx_seq_one_letter_code
_entity_poly.pdbx_strand_id
1 'polypeptide(L)'
;GPTDKKTFICNYNNCGKAFTRRYNIRSHIQTHLSDKPFSCPYPCCGKAFVRQHDLNRHQKIHLRNQNEIFCECGKTFCRVDALKRH
;
A
#
# COMPACT_ATOMS: atom_id res chain seq x y z
N GLY A 1 3.32 40.15 -0.22
CA GLY A 1 2.56 39.66 0.95
C GLY A 1 2.49 38.15 0.91
N PRO A 2 2.44 37.45 2.06
CA PRO A 2 2.28 36.00 2.07
C PRO A 2 0.92 35.71 1.45
N THR A 3 0.88 34.90 0.40
CA THR A 3 -0.38 34.40 -0.14
C THR A 3 -0.91 33.40 0.87
N ASP A 4 -2.00 33.74 1.56
CA ASP A 4 -2.75 32.81 2.40
C ASP A 4 -3.22 31.64 1.52
N LYS A 5 -2.38 30.62 1.46
CA LYS A 5 -2.61 29.44 0.64
C LYS A 5 -3.74 28.67 1.32
N LYS A 6 -4.96 28.79 0.80
CA LYS A 6 -6.12 28.07 1.33
C LYS A 6 -5.77 26.58 1.50
N THR A 7 -5.71 26.12 2.74
CA THR A 7 -5.41 24.73 3.08
C THR A 7 -6.70 23.95 3.27
N PHE A 8 -6.62 22.65 3.06
CA PHE A 8 -7.67 21.69 3.34
C PHE A 8 -7.25 20.85 4.55
N ILE A 9 -8.03 20.87 5.62
CA ILE A 9 -7.71 20.19 6.88
C ILE A 9 -8.50 18.88 6.98
N CYS A 10 -7.82 17.81 7.40
CA CYS A 10 -8.43 16.53 7.70
C CYS A 10 -9.19 16.59 9.03
N ASN A 11 -10.51 16.40 8.97
CA ASN A 11 -11.39 16.44 10.13
C ASN A 11 -11.60 15.07 10.80
N TYR A 12 -10.79 14.06 10.44
CA TYR A 12 -10.84 12.77 11.12
C TYR A 12 -10.32 12.92 12.56
N ASN A 13 -10.93 12.20 13.50
CA ASN A 13 -10.62 12.35 14.93
C ASN A 13 -9.11 12.16 15.17
N ASN A 14 -8.50 13.09 15.93
CA ASN A 14 -7.06 13.14 16.22
C ASN A 14 -6.11 13.24 15.01
N CYS A 15 -6.57 13.56 13.79
CA CYS A 15 -5.71 13.62 12.61
C CYS A 15 -5.09 15.00 12.34
N GLY A 16 -5.92 16.05 12.19
CA GLY A 16 -5.49 17.45 12.05
C GLY A 16 -4.57 17.80 10.85
N LYS A 17 -4.25 16.86 9.95
CA LYS A 17 -3.32 17.09 8.83
C LYS A 17 -3.88 18.09 7.82
N ALA A 18 -3.04 19.04 7.40
CA ALA A 18 -3.38 20.06 6.40
C ALA A 18 -2.72 19.76 5.03
N PHE A 19 -3.45 20.06 3.96
CA PHE A 19 -3.02 19.84 2.59
C PHE A 19 -3.26 21.09 1.74
N THR A 20 -2.34 21.40 0.82
CA THR A 20 -2.46 22.56 -0.09
C THR A 20 -3.30 22.28 -1.33
N ARG A 21 -3.64 21.01 -1.58
CA ARG A 21 -4.38 20.57 -2.79
C ARG A 21 -5.54 19.67 -2.40
N ARG A 22 -6.70 19.91 -3.00
CA ARG A 22 -7.95 19.17 -2.72
C ARG A 22 -7.85 17.68 -2.98
N TYR A 23 -7.11 17.28 -4.03
CA TYR A 23 -6.95 15.86 -4.33
C TYR A 23 -6.10 15.13 -3.28
N ASN A 24 -5.15 15.81 -2.63
CA ASN A 24 -4.30 15.22 -1.58
C ASN A 24 -5.10 14.88 -0.33
N ILE A 25 -5.95 15.81 0.16
CA ILE A 25 -6.80 15.54 1.31
C ILE A 25 -7.81 14.41 1.02
N ARG A 26 -8.43 14.39 -0.18
CA ARG A 26 -9.35 13.30 -0.56
C ARG A 26 -8.63 11.95 -0.52
N SER A 27 -7.43 11.90 -1.07
CA SER A 27 -6.56 10.73 -1.01
C SER A 27 -6.21 10.31 0.41
N HIS A 28 -6.00 11.27 1.30
CA HIS A 28 -5.65 11.00 2.69
C HIS A 28 -6.86 10.50 3.50
N ILE A 29 -8.06 11.05 3.30
CA ILE A 29 -9.28 10.57 3.98
C ILE A 29 -9.49 9.07 3.74
N GLN A 30 -9.18 8.62 2.52
CA GLN A 30 -9.23 7.22 2.12
C GLN A 30 -8.38 6.30 3.01
N THR A 31 -7.33 6.81 3.67
CA THR A 31 -6.48 6.01 4.58
C THR A 31 -7.11 5.76 5.94
N HIS A 32 -8.09 6.57 6.34
CA HIS A 32 -8.80 6.42 7.62
C HIS A 32 -9.93 5.41 7.55
N LEU A 33 -10.52 5.26 6.37
CA LEU A 33 -11.64 4.33 6.12
C LEU A 33 -11.20 2.86 6.10
N SER A 34 -9.90 2.58 6.32
CA SER A 34 -9.25 1.27 6.43
C SER A 34 -9.47 0.26 5.30
N ASP A 35 -10.35 0.55 4.33
CA ASP A 35 -10.53 -0.30 3.17
C ASP A 35 -9.35 -0.12 2.21
N LYS A 36 -8.64 -1.23 2.00
CA LYS A 36 -7.48 -1.33 1.12
C LYS A 36 -7.86 -2.24 -0.05
N PRO A 37 -8.65 -1.74 -1.01
CA PRO A 37 -9.22 -2.57 -2.07
C PRO A 37 -8.13 -3.15 -2.99
N PHE A 38 -6.92 -2.57 -2.99
CA PHE A 38 -5.84 -2.97 -3.89
C PHE A 38 -4.87 -3.89 -3.16
N SER A 39 -5.16 -5.19 -3.17
CA SER A 39 -4.27 -6.22 -2.60
C SER A 39 -3.15 -6.62 -3.55
N CYS A 40 -1.98 -6.87 -2.98
CA CYS A 40 -0.84 -7.39 -3.71
C CYS A 40 -1.13 -8.83 -4.16
N PRO A 41 -1.00 -9.15 -5.45
CA PRO A 41 -1.32 -10.49 -5.97
C PRO A 41 -0.27 -11.54 -5.55
N TYR A 42 0.88 -11.12 -5.03
CA TYR A 42 1.94 -12.00 -4.57
C TYR A 42 1.48 -12.74 -3.29
N PRO A 43 1.26 -14.07 -3.34
CA PRO A 43 0.49 -14.80 -2.34
C PRO A 43 0.98 -14.64 -0.90
N CYS A 44 2.30 -14.58 -0.70
CA CYS A 44 2.88 -14.44 0.64
C CYS A 44 3.38 -13.03 0.96
N CYS A 45 2.97 -12.03 0.16
CA CYS A 45 3.16 -10.62 0.50
C CYS A 45 2.06 -10.10 1.44
N GLY A 46 0.79 -10.42 1.14
CA GLY A 46 -0.38 -10.01 1.95
C GLY A 46 -0.59 -8.50 2.10
N LYS A 47 0.22 -7.65 1.44
CA LYS A 47 0.11 -6.19 1.53
C LYS A 47 -1.06 -5.70 0.71
N ALA A 48 -1.85 -4.79 1.28
CA ALA A 48 -2.91 -4.09 0.57
C ALA A 48 -2.72 -2.58 0.65
N PHE A 49 -3.24 -1.89 -0.36
CA PHE A 49 -3.07 -0.46 -0.58
C PHE A 49 -4.41 0.21 -0.79
N VAL A 50 -4.47 1.47 -0.39
CA VAL A 50 -5.65 2.33 -0.57
C VAL A 50 -5.74 2.84 -2.02
N ARG A 51 -4.63 2.84 -2.77
CA ARG A 51 -4.55 3.37 -4.14
C ARG A 51 -3.82 2.41 -5.07
N GLN A 52 -4.32 2.28 -6.30
CA GLN A 52 -3.73 1.44 -7.33
C GLN A 52 -2.27 1.82 -7.66
N HIS A 53 -1.94 3.11 -7.76
CA HIS A 53 -0.56 3.51 -8.09
C HIS A 53 0.44 3.14 -6.99
N ASP A 54 0.00 3.08 -5.73
CA ASP A 54 0.82 2.64 -4.60
C ASP A 54 1.09 1.12 -4.71
N LEU A 55 0.08 0.33 -5.09
CA LEU A 55 0.24 -1.09 -5.42
C LEU A 55 1.20 -1.30 -6.60
N ASN A 56 1.01 -0.58 -7.71
CA ASN A 56 1.86 -0.70 -8.90
C ASN A 56 3.32 -0.38 -8.58
N ARG A 57 3.58 0.65 -7.75
CA ARG A 57 4.93 0.96 -7.28
C ARG A 57 5.48 -0.17 -6.40
N HIS A 58 4.66 -0.72 -5.51
CA HIS A 58 5.06 -1.83 -4.65
C HIS A 58 5.43 -3.09 -5.44
N GLN A 59 4.68 -3.44 -6.49
CA GLN A 59 4.96 -4.62 -7.33
C GLN A 59 6.36 -4.60 -7.95
N LYS A 60 6.93 -3.41 -8.22
CA LYS A 60 8.30 -3.28 -8.73
C LYS A 60 9.36 -3.82 -7.76
N ILE A 61 9.05 -3.93 -6.47
CA ILE A 61 9.95 -4.53 -5.47
C ILE A 61 10.05 -6.04 -5.67
N HIS A 62 8.95 -6.71 -6.00
CA HIS A 62 8.95 -8.16 -6.25
C HIS A 62 9.71 -8.53 -7.52
N LEU A 63 9.65 -7.68 -8.55
CA LEU A 63 10.45 -7.86 -9.78
C LEU A 63 11.95 -7.71 -9.53
N ARG A 64 12.37 -6.94 -8.53
CA ARG A 64 13.78 -6.74 -8.14
C ARG A 64 14.26 -7.80 -7.15
N ASN A 65 13.36 -8.29 -6.30
CA ASN A 65 13.62 -9.25 -5.25
C ASN A 65 12.78 -10.50 -5.52
N GLN A 66 13.17 -11.30 -6.52
CA GLN A 66 12.51 -12.55 -6.91
C GLN A 66 12.57 -13.61 -5.78
N ASN A 67 11.80 -13.38 -4.72
CA ASN A 67 11.79 -14.19 -3.49
C ASN A 67 10.70 -15.27 -3.50
N GLU A 68 10.05 -15.52 -4.64
CA GLU A 68 9.04 -16.56 -4.76
C GLU A 68 9.67 -17.88 -5.17
N ILE A 69 9.37 -18.93 -4.41
CA ILE A 69 9.84 -20.29 -4.65
C ILE A 69 8.64 -21.23 -4.60
N PHE A 70 8.59 -22.16 -5.55
CA PHE A 70 7.47 -23.09 -5.74
C PHE A 70 7.81 -24.46 -5.16
N CYS A 71 6.81 -25.11 -4.55
CA CYS A 71 6.85 -26.53 -4.23
C CYS A 71 6.20 -27.34 -5.37
N GLU A 72 6.65 -28.59 -5.59
CA GLU A 72 6.06 -29.50 -6.57
C GLU A 72 4.57 -29.79 -6.32
N CYS A 73 4.08 -29.58 -5.08
CA CYS A 73 2.66 -29.67 -4.74
C CYS A 73 1.81 -28.46 -5.18
N GLY A 74 2.41 -27.46 -5.86
CA GLY A 74 1.75 -26.27 -6.36
C GLY A 74 1.59 -25.13 -5.35
N LYS A 75 2.20 -25.23 -4.16
CA LYS A 75 2.20 -24.15 -3.15
C LYS A 75 3.34 -23.15 -3.37
N THR A 76 3.06 -21.87 -3.10
CA THR A 76 4.02 -20.77 -3.21
C THR A 76 4.55 -20.36 -1.83
N PHE A 77 5.86 -20.16 -1.73
CA PHE A 77 6.56 -19.74 -0.52
C PHE A 77 7.38 -18.48 -0.78
N CYS A 78 7.46 -17.61 0.22
CA CYS A 78 8.21 -16.35 0.12
C CYS A 78 9.66 -16.46 0.60
N ARG A 79 10.05 -17.66 1.06
CA ARG A 79 11.40 -17.94 1.57
C ARG A 79 11.72 -19.43 1.41
N VAL A 80 13.01 -19.73 1.19
CA VAL A 80 13.53 -21.10 1.05
C VAL A 80 13.31 -21.93 2.32
N ASP A 81 13.46 -21.34 3.49
CA ASP A 81 13.27 -22.03 4.78
C ASP A 81 11.82 -22.46 4.99
N ALA A 82 10.87 -21.62 4.58
CA ALA A 82 9.45 -21.95 4.61
C ALA A 82 9.11 -23.12 3.67
N LEU A 83 9.73 -23.17 2.49
CA LEU A 83 9.62 -24.31 1.57
C LEU A 83 10.27 -25.58 2.14
N LYS A 84 11.45 -25.48 2.75
CA LYS A 84 12.18 -26.64 3.32
C LYS A 84 11.44 -27.32 4.49
N ARG A 85 10.66 -26.55 5.25
CA ARG A 85 9.85 -27.06 6.37
C ARG A 85 8.48 -27.60 5.90
N HIS A 86 8.03 -27.19 4.73
CA HIS A 86 6.77 -27.63 4.17
C HIS A 86 6.84 -29.11 3.78
#